data_AF-A0A7Y3G7V7-F1
#
_entry.id   AF-A0A7Y3G7V7-F1
#
_cell.length_a   1.000
_cell.length_b   1.000
_cell.length_c   1.000
_cell.angle_alpha   90.00
_cell.angle_beta   90.00
_cell.angle_gamma   90.00
#
_symmetry.space_group_name_H-M   'P 1'
#
loop_
_entity.id
_entity.type
_entity.pdbx_description
1 polymer ?
#
loop_
_entity_poly.entity_id
_entity_poly.type
_entity_poly.pdbx_seq_one_letter_code
_entity_poly.pdbx_strand_id
1 'polypeptide(L)'
;MKNVYRVSYHKQRGAALVVGLLLLVVITVLAISGMNTATTELALARNDMAYENAFQAAETGLATALSQGSYETATNQTLNQTPSSNEKISTTIEFEDSSIVPDKAFSLGVGSGIMAYHFVATSQAAFARDPGNVTDRDSSAVHTQAFYIVGPELSAF
;
A
#
# COMPACT_ATOMS: atom_id res chain seq x y z
N MET A 1 -33.45 36.08 70.16
CA MET A 1 -32.69 37.01 69.30
C MET A 1 -31.70 36.19 68.47
N LYS A 2 -31.79 36.21 67.12
CA LYS A 2 -30.93 35.41 66.22
C LYS A 2 -29.68 36.20 65.85
N ASN A 3 -28.49 35.68 66.17
CA ASN A 3 -27.22 36.24 65.69
C ASN A 3 -27.02 35.85 64.22
N VAL A 4 -26.91 36.86 63.36
CA VAL A 4 -26.64 36.69 61.93
C VAL A 4 -25.13 36.74 61.73
N TYR A 5 -24.52 35.59 61.39
CA TYR A 5 -23.12 35.53 61.00
C TYR A 5 -22.97 36.15 59.60
N ARG A 6 -22.25 37.27 59.49
CA ARG A 6 -21.90 37.89 58.22
C ARG A 6 -20.67 37.17 57.63
N VAL A 7 -20.87 36.46 56.52
CA VAL A 7 -19.77 35.89 55.73
C VAL A 7 -19.11 37.02 54.93
N SER A 8 -17.83 37.28 55.19
CA SER A 8 -17.02 38.24 54.44
C SER A 8 -16.47 37.56 53.19
N TYR A 9 -16.94 37.97 52.00
CA TYR A 9 -16.37 37.51 50.73
C TYR A 9 -15.14 38.37 50.39
N HIS A 10 -13.94 37.79 50.49
CA HIS A 10 -12.72 38.40 49.99
C HIS A 10 -12.81 38.58 48.47
N LYS A 11 -12.78 39.83 48.00
CA LYS A 11 -12.82 40.18 46.57
C LYS A 11 -11.45 39.90 45.93
N GLN A 12 -11.27 38.74 45.33
CA GLN A 12 -10.10 38.41 44.49
C GLN A 12 -10.15 39.18 43.16
N ARG A 13 -9.88 40.49 43.21
CA ARG A 13 -9.84 41.37 42.03
C ARG A 13 -8.48 41.26 41.35
N GLY A 14 -8.27 40.19 40.58
CA GLY A 14 -7.09 40.06 39.71
C GLY A 14 -6.71 38.61 39.39
N ALA A 15 -6.77 37.72 40.39
CA ALA A 15 -6.39 36.32 40.24
C ALA A 15 -7.27 35.57 39.23
N ALA A 16 -8.58 35.85 39.18
CA ALA A 16 -9.50 35.20 38.25
C ALA A 16 -9.15 35.46 36.77
N LEU A 17 -8.68 36.67 36.44
CA LEU A 17 -8.27 37.02 35.08
C LEU A 17 -6.98 36.30 34.68
N VAL A 18 -5.99 36.27 35.59
CA VAL A 18 -4.72 35.57 35.36
C VAL A 18 -4.96 34.07 35.20
N VAL A 19 -5.77 33.46 36.06
CA VAL A 19 -6.14 32.04 35.95
C VAL A 19 -6.91 31.77 34.65
N GLY A 20 -7.83 32.65 34.25
CA GLY A 20 -8.55 32.54 32.97
C GLY A 20 -7.61 32.57 31.75
N LEU A 21 -6.61 33.46 31.75
CA LEU A 21 -5.59 33.53 30.69
C LEU A 21 -4.68 32.29 30.69
N LEU A 22 -4.28 31.79 31.86
CA LEU A 22 -3.48 30.56 31.95
C LEU A 22 -4.25 29.35 31.42
N LEU A 23 -5.53 29.21 31.79
CA LEU A 23 -6.37 28.14 31.29
C LEU A 23 -6.61 28.26 29.78
N LEU A 24 -6.81 29.47 29.26
CA LEU A 24 -6.91 29.71 27.82
C LEU A 24 -5.64 29.23 27.10
N VAL A 25 -4.46 29.61 27.60
CA VAL A 25 -3.17 29.19 27.02
C VAL A 25 -3.04 27.66 27.03
N VAL A 26 -3.33 27.00 28.16
CA VAL A 26 -3.27 25.54 28.26
C VAL A 26 -4.20 24.88 27.23
N ILE A 27 -5.45 25.33 27.14
CA ILE A 27 -6.42 24.78 26.19
C ILE A 27 -5.96 25.02 24.74
N THR A 28 -5.42 26.21 24.43
CA THR A 28 -4.91 26.48 23.07
C THR A 28 -3.73 25.59 22.69
N VAL A 29 -2.81 25.33 23.62
CA VAL A 29 -1.67 24.42 23.36
C VAL A 29 -2.17 22.99 23.16
N LEU A 30 -3.11 22.52 23.97
CA LEU A 30 -3.70 21.19 23.81
C LEU A 30 -4.46 21.07 22.48
N ALA A 31 -5.23 22.10 22.10
CA ALA A 31 -5.94 22.13 20.84
C ALA A 31 -4.99 22.10 19.63
N ILE A 32 -3.93 22.91 19.64
CA ILE A 32 -2.92 22.93 18.57
C ILE A 32 -2.18 21.60 18.52
N SER A 33 -1.82 21.03 19.67
CA SER A 33 -1.18 19.71 19.73
C SER A 33 -2.05 18.62 19.10
N GLY A 34 -3.35 18.62 19.39
CA GLY A 34 -4.29 17.66 18.81
C GLY A 34 -4.44 17.82 17.30
N MET A 35 -4.51 19.06 16.79
CA MET A 35 -4.55 19.33 15.36
C MET A 35 -3.27 18.87 14.65
N ASN A 36 -2.10 19.12 15.24
CA ASN A 36 -0.83 18.69 14.64
C ASN A 36 -0.74 17.16 14.51
N THR A 37 -1.18 16.41 15.52
CA THR A 37 -1.28 14.94 15.43
C THR A 37 -2.23 14.53 14.30
N ALA A 38 -3.43 15.10 14.23
CA ALA A 38 -4.41 14.77 13.19
C ALA A 38 -3.88 15.07 11.77
N THR A 39 -3.12 16.16 11.58
CA THR A 39 -2.50 16.46 10.28
C THR A 39 -1.45 15.43 9.87
N THR A 40 -0.70 14.90 10.85
CA THR A 40 0.32 13.87 10.60
C THR A 40 -0.32 12.53 10.28
N GLU A 41 -1.33 12.13 11.05
CA GLU A 41 -2.11 10.91 10.79
C GLU A 41 -2.77 10.95 9.42
N LEU A 42 -3.32 12.10 9.02
CA LEU A 42 -3.87 12.28 7.67
C LEU A 42 -2.80 12.13 6.58
N ALA A 43 -1.59 12.64 6.80
CA ALA A 43 -0.50 12.50 5.84
C ALA A 43 -0.06 11.03 5.69
N LEU A 44 0.02 10.29 6.81
CA LEU A 44 0.30 8.85 6.81
C LEU A 44 -0.81 8.07 6.09
N ALA A 45 -2.08 8.32 6.45
CA ALA A 45 -3.21 7.66 5.81
C ALA A 45 -3.26 7.89 4.28
N ARG A 46 -2.85 9.09 3.82
CA ARG A 46 -2.74 9.37 2.39
C ARG A 46 -1.63 8.58 1.72
N ASN A 47 -0.47 8.43 2.37
CA ASN A 47 0.62 7.64 1.83
C ASN A 47 0.25 6.16 1.77
N ASP A 48 -0.38 5.63 2.83
CA ASP A 48 -0.83 4.24 2.90
C ASP A 48 -1.88 3.96 1.82
N MET A 49 -2.85 4.86 1.64
CA MET A 49 -3.85 4.74 0.58
C MET A 49 -3.22 4.77 -0.82
N ALA A 50 -2.23 5.63 -1.05
CA ALA A 50 -1.56 5.72 -2.35
C ALA A 50 -0.74 4.45 -2.66
N TYR A 51 -0.11 3.84 -1.66
CA TYR A 51 0.57 2.56 -1.79
C TYR A 51 -0.41 1.42 -2.04
N GLU A 52 -1.49 1.34 -1.28
CA GLU A 52 -2.51 0.30 -1.42
C GLU A 52 -3.18 0.34 -2.80
N ASN A 53 -3.47 1.53 -3.33
CA ASN A 53 -3.97 1.70 -4.69
C ASN A 53 -2.96 1.17 -5.73
N ALA A 54 -1.67 1.46 -5.57
CA ALA A 54 -0.61 0.88 -6.41
C ALA A 54 -0.57 -0.64 -6.30
N PHE A 55 -0.70 -1.18 -5.10
CA PHE A 55 -0.68 -2.63 -4.89
C PHE A 55 -1.88 -3.31 -5.56
N GLN A 56 -3.08 -2.76 -5.42
CA GLN A 56 -4.28 -3.28 -6.07
C GLN A 56 -4.20 -3.17 -7.60
N ALA A 57 -3.60 -2.11 -8.14
CA ALA A 57 -3.34 -1.98 -9.57
C ALA A 57 -2.33 -3.04 -10.05
N ALA A 58 -1.26 -3.29 -9.29
CA ALA A 58 -0.30 -4.35 -9.59
C ALA A 58 -0.97 -5.73 -9.59
N GLU A 59 -1.83 -6.02 -8.61
CA GLU A 59 -2.62 -7.26 -8.54
C GLU A 59 -3.57 -7.42 -9.73
N THR A 60 -4.25 -6.34 -10.12
CA THR A 60 -5.12 -6.34 -11.30
C THR A 60 -4.30 -6.62 -12.57
N GLY A 61 -3.11 -6.04 -12.67
CA GLY A 61 -2.17 -6.31 -13.76
C GLY A 61 -1.77 -7.78 -13.83
N LEU A 62 -1.42 -8.33 -12.67
CA LEU A 62 -1.05 -9.72 -12.52
C LEU A 62 -2.19 -10.67 -12.89
N ALA A 63 -3.38 -10.46 -12.34
CA ALA A 63 -4.57 -11.25 -12.64
C ALA A 63 -4.91 -11.20 -14.14
N THR A 64 -4.76 -10.03 -14.77
CA THR A 64 -4.98 -9.88 -16.21
C THR A 64 -3.96 -10.69 -17.00
N ALA A 65 -2.66 -10.60 -16.68
CA ALA A 65 -1.62 -11.36 -17.36
C ALA A 65 -1.82 -12.89 -17.20
N LEU A 66 -2.12 -13.36 -15.99
CA LEU A 66 -2.41 -14.77 -15.73
C LEU A 66 -3.68 -15.24 -16.46
N SER A 67 -4.70 -14.38 -16.60
CA SER A 67 -5.92 -14.72 -17.34
C SER A 67 -5.73 -14.89 -18.85
N GLN A 68 -4.68 -14.28 -19.43
CA GLN A 68 -4.35 -14.46 -20.85
C GLN A 68 -3.82 -15.85 -21.15
N GLY A 69 -3.26 -16.54 -20.14
CA GLY A 69 -2.81 -17.92 -20.26
C GLY A 69 -1.60 -18.12 -21.18
N SER A 70 -0.90 -17.06 -21.58
CA SER A 70 0.28 -17.16 -22.44
C SER A 70 1.53 -17.38 -21.58
N TYR A 71 2.08 -18.58 -21.65
CA TYR A 71 3.22 -19.00 -20.83
C TYR A 71 4.29 -19.64 -21.70
N GLU A 72 5.45 -18.98 -21.79
CA GLU A 72 6.54 -19.39 -22.67
C GLU A 72 7.82 -19.66 -21.89
N THR A 73 8.55 -20.70 -22.26
CA THR A 73 9.81 -21.09 -21.62
C THR A 73 11.03 -20.45 -22.30
N ALA A 74 10.87 -19.91 -23.51
CA ALA A 74 11.95 -19.34 -24.31
C ALA A 74 12.09 -17.82 -24.15
N THR A 75 11.01 -17.09 -23.86
CA THR A 75 11.03 -15.64 -23.72
C THR A 75 10.06 -15.16 -22.64
N ASN A 76 10.48 -14.14 -21.90
CA ASN A 76 9.65 -13.50 -20.89
C ASN A 76 8.44 -12.82 -21.56
N GLN A 77 7.25 -13.10 -21.04
CA GLN A 77 6.02 -12.47 -21.50
C GLN A 77 5.82 -11.18 -20.73
N THR A 78 5.67 -10.05 -21.43
CA THR A 78 5.43 -8.75 -20.79
C THR A 78 4.13 -8.13 -21.27
N LEU A 79 3.25 -7.80 -20.32
CA LEU A 79 2.01 -7.08 -20.54
C LEU A 79 2.12 -5.68 -19.92
N ASN A 80 2.02 -4.66 -20.76
CA ASN A 80 1.99 -3.28 -20.33
C ASN A 80 0.57 -2.72 -20.47
N GLN A 81 0.07 -2.11 -19.40
CA GLN A 81 -1.25 -1.50 -19.33
C GLN A 81 -1.11 -0.04 -18.87
N THR A 82 -1.91 0.83 -19.45
CA THR A 82 -2.01 2.24 -19.05
C THR A 82 -3.48 2.60 -18.86
N PRO A 83 -4.09 2.20 -17.72
CA PRO A 83 -5.51 2.43 -17.48
C PRO A 83 -5.90 3.91 -17.45
N SER A 84 -4.95 4.78 -17.08
CA SER A 84 -5.07 6.23 -17.14
C SER A 84 -3.75 6.87 -17.58
N SER A 85 -3.75 8.19 -17.85
CA SER A 85 -2.56 8.92 -18.31
C SER A 85 -1.37 8.86 -17.34
N ASN A 86 -1.66 8.67 -16.05
CA ASN A 86 -0.69 8.74 -14.96
C ASN A 86 -0.42 7.38 -14.31
N GLU A 87 -1.11 6.33 -14.77
CA GLU A 87 -1.02 5.00 -14.22
C GLU A 87 -0.37 4.07 -15.24
N LYS A 88 0.68 3.38 -14.81
CA LYS A 88 1.39 2.40 -15.63
C LYS A 88 1.47 1.10 -14.84
N ILE A 89 1.05 0.01 -15.47
CA ILE A 89 1.15 -1.33 -14.92
C ILE A 89 1.98 -2.15 -15.91
N SER A 90 3.08 -2.73 -15.45
CA SER A 90 3.94 -3.59 -16.25
C SER A 90 4.04 -4.93 -15.54
N THR A 91 3.57 -5.98 -16.20
CA THR A 91 3.59 -7.34 -15.68
C THR A 91 4.47 -8.20 -16.55
N THR A 92 5.44 -8.88 -15.95
CA THR A 92 6.34 -9.80 -16.63
C THR A 92 6.19 -11.20 -16.04
N ILE A 93 6.02 -12.19 -16.90
CA ILE A 93 6.05 -13.62 -16.55
C ILE A 93 7.34 -14.20 -17.11
N GLU A 94 8.14 -14.76 -16.22
CA GLU A 94 9.44 -15.34 -16.50
C GLU A 94 9.43 -16.83 -16.17
N PHE A 95 10.06 -17.63 -17.03
CA PHE A 95 10.29 -19.04 -16.77
C PHE A 95 11.59 -19.20 -15.96
N GLU A 96 11.50 -19.91 -14.84
CA GLU A 96 12.66 -20.19 -14.00
C GLU A 96 13.25 -21.56 -14.38
N ASP A 97 14.52 -21.56 -14.81
CA ASP A 97 15.22 -22.75 -15.28
C ASP A 97 15.68 -23.68 -14.13
N SER A 98 15.82 -23.14 -12.91
CA SER A 98 16.22 -23.89 -11.73
C SER A 98 15.44 -23.45 -10.49
N SER A 99 14.60 -24.32 -9.95
CA SER A 99 13.93 -24.08 -8.67
C SER A 99 13.91 -25.33 -7.81
N ILE A 100 13.87 -25.11 -6.48
CA ILE A 100 13.62 -26.17 -5.52
C ILE A 100 12.14 -26.54 -5.65
N VAL A 101 11.87 -27.55 -6.46
CA VAL A 101 10.52 -28.10 -6.57
C VAL A 101 10.20 -28.93 -5.32
N PRO A 102 8.97 -28.88 -4.80
CA PRO A 102 8.53 -29.79 -3.74
C PRO A 102 8.77 -31.25 -4.14
N ASP A 103 9.10 -32.11 -3.17
CA ASP A 103 9.57 -33.50 -3.31
C ASP A 103 8.64 -34.47 -4.11
N LYS A 104 7.46 -34.00 -4.55
CA LYS A 104 6.49 -34.72 -5.39
C LYS A 104 6.12 -34.00 -6.70
N ALA A 105 6.77 -32.89 -7.01
CA ALA A 105 6.69 -32.23 -8.30
C ALA A 105 7.90 -32.72 -9.13
N PHE A 106 7.65 -33.62 -10.08
CA PHE A 106 8.71 -34.19 -10.91
C PHE A 106 9.23 -33.10 -11.88
N SER A 107 10.34 -32.44 -11.54
CA SER A 107 11.08 -31.56 -12.49
C SER A 107 12.08 -32.33 -13.36
N LEU A 108 12.30 -33.62 -13.08
CA LEU A 108 13.20 -34.49 -13.85
C LEU A 108 12.44 -35.73 -14.33
N GLY A 109 11.50 -35.50 -15.23
CA GLY A 109 10.73 -36.54 -15.92
C GLY A 109 11.20 -36.76 -17.34
N VAL A 110 12.51 -36.88 -17.61
CA VAL A 110 12.97 -37.30 -18.95
C VAL A 110 12.39 -38.69 -19.25
N GLY A 111 11.46 -38.77 -20.20
CA GLY A 111 10.81 -40.02 -20.60
C GLY A 111 9.52 -40.39 -19.83
N SER A 112 8.98 -39.48 -19.01
CA SER A 112 7.65 -39.64 -18.39
C SER A 112 6.53 -39.02 -19.22
N GLY A 113 6.83 -38.19 -20.23
CA GLY A 113 5.82 -37.50 -21.02
C GLY A 113 5.17 -36.30 -20.33
N ILE A 114 5.49 -35.99 -19.06
CA ILE A 114 4.92 -34.89 -18.27
C ILE A 114 6.03 -34.16 -17.51
N MET A 115 6.01 -32.82 -17.52
CA MET A 115 6.93 -31.95 -16.78
C MET A 115 6.17 -30.85 -16.04
N ALA A 116 6.77 -30.37 -14.94
CA ALA A 116 6.34 -29.16 -14.24
C ALA A 116 7.22 -27.98 -14.65
N TYR A 117 6.57 -26.88 -15.07
CA TYR A 117 7.21 -25.64 -15.48
C TYR A 117 7.00 -24.59 -14.40
N HIS A 118 8.07 -23.99 -13.89
CA HIS A 118 8.03 -22.96 -12.87
C HIS A 118 8.01 -21.58 -13.52
N PHE A 119 7.03 -20.77 -13.17
CA PHE A 119 6.91 -19.39 -13.64
C PHE A 119 6.86 -18.44 -12.46
N VAL A 120 7.56 -17.31 -12.61
CA VAL A 120 7.51 -16.18 -11.70
C VAL A 120 6.86 -15.02 -12.45
N ALA A 121 5.71 -14.59 -11.96
CA ALA A 121 4.99 -13.45 -12.50
C ALA A 121 5.16 -12.26 -11.55
N THR A 122 5.76 -11.19 -12.06
CA THR A 122 6.00 -9.94 -11.33
C THR A 122 5.24 -8.81 -12.00
N SER A 123 4.36 -8.15 -11.26
CA SER A 123 3.62 -6.97 -11.69
C SER A 123 4.08 -5.76 -10.92
N GLN A 124 4.41 -4.68 -11.63
CA GLN A 124 4.74 -3.38 -11.07
C GLN A 124 3.71 -2.36 -11.53
N ALA A 125 3.07 -1.70 -10.58
CA ALA A 125 2.23 -0.54 -10.85
C ALA A 125 2.92 0.73 -10.37
N ALA A 126 2.75 1.81 -11.13
CA ALA A 126 3.26 3.13 -10.81
C ALA A 126 2.20 4.18 -11.12
N PHE A 127 1.95 5.05 -10.14
CA PHE A 127 1.16 6.25 -10.26
C PHE A 127 2.10 7.46 -10.22
N ALA A 128 2.08 8.25 -11.29
CA ALA A 128 2.78 9.52 -11.34
C ALA A 128 1.84 10.66 -10.97
N ARG A 129 2.32 11.63 -10.20
CA ARG A 129 1.58 12.86 -9.95
C ARG A 129 1.42 13.67 -11.24
N ASP A 130 0.33 14.43 -11.32
CA ASP A 130 0.18 15.42 -12.40
C ASP A 130 1.27 16.50 -12.32
N PRO A 131 1.87 16.90 -13.46
CA PRO A 131 2.83 17.98 -13.49
C PRO A 131 2.26 19.27 -12.90
N GLY A 132 2.86 19.77 -11.82
CA GLY A 132 2.41 20.98 -11.13
C GLY A 132 1.42 20.76 -9.98
N ASN A 133 0.95 19.53 -9.75
CA ASN A 133 0.19 19.18 -8.56
C ASN A 133 1.14 18.93 -7.37
N VAL A 134 0.94 19.67 -6.28
CA VAL A 134 1.71 19.56 -5.03
C VAL A 134 1.03 18.69 -3.96
N THR A 135 -0.21 18.30 -4.21
CA THR A 135 -1.06 17.54 -3.27
C THR A 135 -0.97 16.04 -3.53
N ASP A 136 -0.81 15.65 -4.79
CA ASP A 136 -0.71 14.25 -5.20
C ASP A 136 0.69 13.69 -4.92
N ARG A 137 0.74 12.38 -4.67
CA ARG A 137 1.98 11.65 -4.38
C ARG A 137 2.24 10.65 -5.49
N ASP A 138 3.50 10.56 -5.90
CA ASP A 138 3.96 9.43 -6.69
C ASP A 138 3.88 8.17 -5.81
N SER A 139 3.37 7.07 -6.35
CA SER A 139 3.40 5.79 -5.67
C SER A 139 3.76 4.68 -6.64
N SER A 140 4.39 3.63 -6.12
CA SER A 140 4.64 2.42 -6.87
C SER A 140 4.60 1.23 -5.93
N ALA A 141 4.10 0.12 -6.43
CA ALA A 141 4.08 -1.15 -5.74
C ALA A 141 4.47 -2.26 -6.71
N VAL A 142 5.08 -3.30 -6.16
CA VAL A 142 5.46 -4.51 -6.88
C VAL A 142 4.81 -5.69 -6.20
N HIS A 143 4.18 -6.55 -6.98
CA HIS A 143 3.63 -7.81 -6.52
C HIS A 143 4.17 -8.96 -7.36
N THR A 144 4.74 -9.96 -6.70
CA THR A 144 5.33 -11.14 -7.35
C THR A 144 4.65 -12.39 -6.82
N GLN A 145 4.25 -13.26 -7.74
CA GLN A 145 3.73 -14.59 -7.45
C GLN A 145 4.51 -15.62 -8.25
N ALA A 146 4.67 -16.81 -7.66
CA ALA A 146 5.26 -17.96 -8.31
C ALA A 146 4.22 -19.06 -8.44
N PHE A 147 4.21 -19.76 -9.57
CA PHE A 147 3.29 -20.85 -9.83
C PHE A 147 3.91 -21.91 -10.73
N TYR A 148 3.28 -23.08 -10.75
CA TYR A 148 3.68 -24.19 -11.60
C TYR A 148 2.58 -24.55 -12.57
N ILE A 149 2.95 -24.79 -13.83
CA ILE A 149 2.08 -25.42 -14.82
C ILE A 149 2.60 -26.84 -15.06
N VAL A 150 1.71 -27.82 -15.05
CA VAL A 150 2.06 -29.22 -15.35
C VAL A 150 1.47 -29.57 -16.70
N GLY A 151 2.29 -30.07 -17.61
CA GLY A 151 1.85 -30.45 -18.95
C GLY A 151 2.84 -31.37 -19.65
N PRO A 152 2.63 -31.67 -20.94
CA PRO A 152 3.45 -32.62 -21.66
C PRO A 152 4.92 -32.18 -21.74
N GLU A 153 5.80 -33.16 -21.93
CA GLU A 153 7.17 -32.90 -22.38
C GLU A 153 7.08 -32.43 -23.84
N LEU A 154 6.94 -31.11 -24.09
CA LEU A 154 7.17 -30.40 -25.36
C LEU A 154 6.61 -28.95 -25.24
N SER A 155 7.31 -28.03 -25.89
CA SER A 155 7.33 -26.58 -25.71
C SER A 155 6.06 -25.83 -26.17
N ALA A 156 5.55 -24.96 -25.29
CA ALA A 156 4.49 -23.95 -25.45
C ALA A 156 3.09 -24.35 -24.94
N PHE A 157 2.50 -23.45 -24.14
CA PHE A 157 1.14 -23.50 -23.58
C PHE A 157 0.29 -22.34 -24.09
#